data_AF-A0A962MVZ2-F1
#
_entry.id   AF-A0A962MVZ2-F1
#
_cell.length_a   1.000
_cell.length_b   1.000
_cell.length_c   1.000
_cell.angle_alpha   90.00
_cell.angle_beta   90.00
_cell.angle_gamma   90.00
#
_symmetry.space_group_name_H-M   'P 1'
#
loop_
_entity.id
_entity.type
_entity.pdbx_description
1 polymer ?
#
loop_
_entity_poly.entity_id
_entity_poly.type
_entity_poly.pdbx_seq_one_letter_code
_entity_poly.pdbx_strand_id
1 'polypeptide(L)'
;MHTLLTNLRHWAGIGNERAGHVEKWLSMVGGLAGILGVALISHAQLGLVGSAGIIASMGSSAVLLFAVPHGALSQPWSVLGGHLVSALVGVICARHIPNPTLAAATAVAVAIGAMHYLRCIHPPGGATALGAVVGGDAVHQLGYQFVLTPVLLNALTILLVAVLVNAPFAWRRYPAAWAPDARANRSAQPEQRDGR
;
A
#
# COMPACT_ATOMS: atom_id res chain seq x y z
N MET A 1 -10.38 -37.89 -6.90
CA MET A 1 -10.17 -36.69 -7.73
C MET A 1 -10.62 -35.40 -7.04
N HIS A 2 -11.85 -35.33 -6.51
CA HIS A 2 -12.37 -34.13 -5.82
C HIS A 2 -11.49 -33.66 -4.65
N THR A 3 -11.10 -34.57 -3.74
CA THR A 3 -10.26 -34.25 -2.57
C THR A 3 -8.84 -33.75 -2.91
N LEU A 4 -8.26 -34.27 -4.00
CA LEU A 4 -6.96 -33.80 -4.51
C LEU A 4 -7.07 -32.36 -5.05
N LEU A 5 -8.12 -32.06 -5.83
CA LEU A 5 -8.37 -30.72 -6.34
C LEU A 5 -8.66 -29.72 -5.22
N THR A 6 -9.37 -30.12 -4.17
CA THR A 6 -9.62 -29.25 -3.00
C THR A 6 -8.33 -28.97 -2.23
N ASN A 7 -7.47 -29.98 -2.04
CA ASN A 7 -6.16 -29.82 -1.37
C ASN A 7 -5.20 -28.95 -2.19
N LEU A 8 -5.16 -29.13 -3.51
CA LEU A 8 -4.39 -28.27 -4.42
C LEU A 8 -4.87 -26.82 -4.38
N ARG A 9 -6.19 -26.59 -4.33
CA ARG A 9 -6.75 -25.24 -4.21
C ARG A 9 -6.41 -24.56 -2.88
N HIS A 10 -6.46 -25.30 -1.77
CA HIS A 10 -6.06 -24.77 -0.46
C HIS A 10 -4.56 -24.54 -0.36
N TRP A 11 -3.75 -25.47 -0.88
CA TRP A 11 -2.29 -25.31 -0.95
C TRP A 11 -1.90 -24.08 -1.79
N ALA A 12 -2.59 -23.86 -2.91
CA ALA A 12 -2.42 -22.67 -3.75
C ALA A 12 -3.04 -21.39 -3.15
N GLY A 13 -3.67 -21.46 -1.97
CA GLY A 13 -4.31 -20.32 -1.33
C GLY A 13 -5.52 -19.75 -2.09
N ILE A 14 -6.11 -20.51 -3.02
CA ILE A 14 -7.30 -20.11 -3.79
C ILE A 14 -8.51 -20.21 -2.85
N GLY A 15 -8.69 -19.19 -2.02
CA GLY A 15 -9.78 -19.05 -1.07
C GLY A 15 -11.11 -18.71 -1.73
N ASN A 16 -12.18 -18.86 -0.96
CA ASN A 16 -13.54 -18.48 -1.34
C ASN A 16 -13.80 -17.02 -0.96
N GLU A 17 -12.89 -16.10 -1.31
CA GLU A 17 -13.08 -14.67 -1.05
C GLU A 17 -14.16 -14.11 -1.96
N ARG A 18 -15.36 -13.96 -1.40
CA ARG A 18 -16.54 -13.49 -2.13
C ARG A 18 -16.70 -11.99 -1.98
N ALA A 19 -15.73 -11.21 -2.45
CA ALA A 19 -15.97 -9.81 -2.72
C ALA A 19 -17.11 -9.72 -3.75
N GLY A 20 -18.15 -8.94 -3.42
CA GLY A 20 -19.27 -8.70 -4.33
C GLY A 20 -18.81 -8.02 -5.61
N HIS A 21 -19.59 -8.10 -6.70
CA HIS A 21 -19.24 -7.42 -7.95
C HIS A 21 -19.07 -5.91 -7.75
N VAL A 22 -19.91 -5.28 -6.93
CA VAL A 22 -19.79 -3.85 -6.59
C VAL A 22 -18.44 -3.53 -5.96
N GLU A 23 -17.98 -4.35 -5.01
CA GLU A 23 -16.68 -4.15 -4.36
C GLU A 23 -15.53 -4.27 -5.35
N LYS A 24 -15.58 -5.25 -6.26
CA LYS A 24 -14.59 -5.40 -7.34
C LYS A 24 -14.54 -4.18 -8.26
N TRP A 25 -15.70 -3.66 -8.68
CA TRP A 25 -15.78 -2.46 -9.50
C TRP A 25 -15.26 -1.22 -8.78
N LEU A 26 -15.63 -1.03 -7.52
CA LEU A 26 -15.12 0.09 -6.72
C LEU A 26 -13.61 0.01 -6.54
N SER A 27 -13.06 -1.20 -6.33
CA SER A 27 -11.62 -1.41 -6.24
C SER A 27 -10.90 -1.05 -7.54
N MET A 28 -11.48 -1.44 -8.68
CA MET A 28 -10.93 -1.15 -9.99
C MET A 28 -10.95 0.36 -10.30
N VAL A 29 -12.09 1.03 -10.06
CA VAL A 29 -12.24 2.47 -10.30
C VAL A 29 -11.35 3.27 -9.36
N GLY A 30 -11.29 2.90 -8.08
CA GLY A 30 -10.40 3.54 -7.12
C GLY A 30 -8.93 3.35 -7.47
N GLY A 31 -8.54 2.14 -7.86
CA GLY A 31 -7.19 1.83 -8.35
C GLY A 31 -6.82 2.65 -9.58
N LEU A 32 -7.71 2.74 -10.57
CA LEU A 32 -7.50 3.57 -11.76
C LEU A 32 -7.33 5.05 -11.38
N ALA A 33 -8.23 5.62 -10.60
CA ALA A 33 -8.17 7.02 -10.20
C ALA A 33 -6.90 7.34 -9.39
N GLY A 34 -6.54 6.47 -8.44
CA GLY A 34 -5.35 6.62 -7.61
C GLY A 34 -4.06 6.55 -8.43
N ILE A 35 -3.93 5.54 -9.28
CA ILE A 35 -2.72 5.36 -10.11
C ILE A 35 -2.63 6.40 -11.22
N LEU A 36 -3.75 6.85 -11.79
CA LEU A 36 -3.71 7.95 -12.75
C LEU A 36 -3.19 9.23 -12.08
N GLY A 37 -3.68 9.58 -10.88
CA GLY A 37 -3.18 10.73 -10.13
C GLY A 37 -1.68 10.64 -9.83
N VAL A 38 -1.24 9.49 -9.31
CA VAL A 38 0.18 9.20 -9.05
C VAL A 38 1.03 9.29 -10.32
N ALA A 39 0.56 8.73 -11.43
CA ALA A 39 1.29 8.71 -12.69
C ALA A 39 1.46 10.12 -13.26
N LEU A 40 0.41 10.96 -13.21
CA LEU A 40 0.47 12.35 -13.65
C LEU A 40 1.51 13.15 -12.85
N ILE A 41 1.50 13.00 -11.52
CA ILE A 41 2.47 13.65 -10.63
C ILE A 41 3.89 13.16 -10.89
N SER A 42 4.07 11.85 -10.98
CA SER A 42 5.39 11.24 -11.17
C SER A 42 5.97 11.55 -12.54
N HIS A 43 5.15 11.57 -13.60
CA HIS A 43 5.59 11.97 -14.94
C HIS A 43 6.00 13.43 -15.01
N ALA A 44 5.27 14.32 -14.33
CA ALA A 44 5.64 15.73 -14.27
C ALA A 44 7.01 15.98 -13.60
N GLN A 45 7.43 15.08 -12.71
CA GLN A 45 8.68 15.23 -11.94
C GLN A 45 9.86 14.41 -12.49
N LEU A 46 9.60 13.22 -13.02
CA LEU A 46 10.64 12.23 -13.39
C LEU A 46 10.60 11.82 -14.87
N GLY A 47 9.62 12.29 -15.64
CA GLY A 47 9.32 11.78 -16.97
C GLY A 47 8.80 10.33 -16.93
N LEU A 48 8.53 9.75 -18.10
CA LEU A 48 7.92 8.42 -18.22
C LEU A 48 8.83 7.27 -17.75
N VAL A 49 10.13 7.36 -18.05
CA VAL A 49 11.09 6.31 -17.72
C VAL A 49 11.46 6.36 -16.24
N GLY A 50 11.77 7.55 -15.71
CA GLY A 50 12.15 7.73 -14.30
C GLY A 50 11.01 7.43 -13.32
N SER A 51 9.75 7.59 -13.74
CA SER A 51 8.58 7.34 -12.91
C SER A 51 8.24 5.84 -12.75
N ALA A 52 8.72 4.96 -13.64
CA ALA A 52 8.23 3.58 -13.73
C ALA A 52 8.34 2.81 -12.41
N GLY A 53 9.48 2.94 -11.71
CA GLY A 53 9.71 2.26 -10.44
C GLY A 53 8.78 2.75 -9.32
N ILE A 54 8.56 4.06 -9.22
CA ILE A 54 7.66 4.61 -8.19
C ILE A 54 6.19 4.31 -8.52
N ILE A 55 5.80 4.33 -9.80
CA ILE A 55 4.45 3.93 -10.23
C ILE A 55 4.21 2.46 -9.92
N ALA A 56 5.19 1.56 -10.12
CA ALA A 56 5.05 0.15 -9.76
C ALA A 56 4.86 -0.05 -8.24
N SER A 57 5.62 0.69 -7.44
CA SER A 57 5.46 0.71 -5.97
C SER A 57 4.04 1.18 -5.59
N MET A 58 3.60 2.33 -6.10
CA MET A 58 2.27 2.88 -5.82
C MET A 58 1.13 2.00 -6.36
N GLY A 59 1.36 1.31 -7.49
CA GLY A 59 0.49 0.28 -8.06
C GLY A 59 0.20 -0.83 -7.06
N SER A 60 1.24 -1.30 -6.38
CA SER A 60 1.11 -2.29 -5.31
C SER A 60 0.36 -1.73 -4.09
N SER A 61 0.57 -0.46 -3.75
CA SER A 61 -0.20 0.24 -2.71
C SER A 61 -1.68 0.37 -3.06
N ALA A 62 -2.01 0.64 -4.34
CA ALA A 62 -3.39 0.67 -4.82
C ALA A 62 -4.09 -0.67 -4.61
N VAL A 63 -3.41 -1.79 -4.92
CA VAL A 63 -3.98 -3.13 -4.68
C VAL A 63 -4.38 -3.27 -3.21
N LEU A 64 -3.51 -2.89 -2.27
CA LEU A 64 -3.83 -2.97 -0.84
C LEU A 64 -4.95 -2.01 -0.43
N LEU A 65 -4.86 -0.73 -0.81
CA LEU A 65 -5.79 0.31 -0.39
C LEU A 65 -7.21 0.11 -0.93
N PHE A 66 -7.35 -0.47 -2.11
CA PHE A 66 -8.64 -0.61 -2.76
C PHE A 66 -9.21 -2.03 -2.64
N ALA A 67 -8.40 -3.08 -2.78
CA ALA A 67 -8.89 -4.45 -2.65
C ALA A 67 -9.05 -4.90 -1.19
N VAL A 68 -8.21 -4.41 -0.27
CA VAL A 68 -8.21 -4.77 1.15
C VAL A 68 -8.08 -3.54 2.06
N PRO A 69 -9.02 -2.58 2.01
CA PRO A 69 -8.90 -1.29 2.71
C PRO A 69 -8.77 -1.42 4.25
N HIS A 70 -9.33 -2.46 4.85
CA HIS A 70 -9.25 -2.71 6.29
C HIS A 70 -8.01 -3.51 6.72
N GLY A 71 -7.17 -3.94 5.77
CA GLY A 71 -5.93 -4.63 6.08
C GLY A 71 -5.01 -3.74 6.92
N ALA A 72 -4.31 -4.34 7.90
CA ALA A 72 -3.35 -3.63 8.73
C ALA A 72 -2.25 -2.94 7.89
N LEU A 73 -1.86 -3.57 6.78
CA LEU A 73 -0.86 -3.07 5.84
C LEU A 73 -1.38 -1.91 4.96
N SER A 74 -2.70 -1.75 4.87
CA SER A 74 -3.36 -0.69 4.11
C SER A 74 -3.62 0.55 4.96
N GLN A 75 -3.43 0.51 6.28
CA GLN A 75 -3.75 1.64 7.16
C GLN A 75 -2.82 2.83 6.92
N PRO A 76 -3.27 4.08 7.20
CA PRO A 76 -2.54 5.28 6.81
C PRO A 76 -1.09 5.35 7.29
N TRP A 77 -0.82 4.91 8.52
CA TRP A 77 0.55 4.89 9.06
C TRP A 77 1.46 3.89 8.33
N SER A 78 0.94 2.70 8.00
CA SER A 78 1.65 1.72 7.19
C SER A 78 2.01 2.33 5.83
N VAL A 79 1.05 2.96 5.14
CA VAL A 79 1.29 3.55 3.81
C VAL A 79 2.28 4.72 3.87
N LEU A 80 2.01 5.75 4.69
CA LEU A 80 2.88 6.93 4.78
C LEU A 80 4.25 6.57 5.36
N GLY A 81 4.28 5.96 6.54
CA GLY A 81 5.52 5.59 7.19
C GLY A 81 6.34 4.62 6.34
N GLY A 82 5.70 3.61 5.77
CA GLY A 82 6.37 2.60 4.96
C GLY A 82 7.00 3.15 3.69
N HIS A 83 6.34 4.07 2.99
CA HIS A 83 6.93 4.72 1.82
C HIS A 83 8.05 5.70 2.20
N LEU A 84 7.86 6.56 3.20
CA LEU A 84 8.84 7.58 3.57
C LEU A 84 10.13 7.00 4.15
N VAL A 85 10.01 6.02 5.04
CA VAL A 85 11.15 5.30 5.63
C VAL A 85 11.92 4.58 4.54
N SER A 86 11.21 3.86 3.67
CA SER A 86 11.82 3.12 2.56
C SER A 86 12.52 4.04 1.56
N ALA A 87 11.91 5.17 1.20
CA ALA A 87 12.53 6.15 0.31
C ALA A 87 13.81 6.74 0.93
N LEU A 88 13.78 7.09 2.21
CA LEU A 88 14.95 7.63 2.91
C LEU A 88 16.09 6.61 2.94
N VAL A 89 15.80 5.36 3.34
CA VAL A 89 16.77 4.26 3.35
C VAL A 89 17.33 4.00 1.95
N GLY A 90 16.47 4.00 0.92
CA GLY A 90 16.86 3.81 -0.47
C GLY A 90 17.81 4.89 -0.97
N VAL A 91 17.52 6.16 -0.71
CA VAL A 91 18.39 7.30 -1.07
C VAL A 91 19.74 7.21 -0.34
N ILE A 92 19.74 6.84 0.95
CA ILE A 92 20.99 6.66 1.71
C ILE A 92 21.85 5.57 1.07
N CYS A 93 21.26 4.41 0.74
CA CYS A 93 21.98 3.31 0.11
C CYS A 93 22.51 3.70 -1.28
N ALA A 94 21.67 4.33 -2.11
CA ALA A 94 22.05 4.78 -3.45
C ALA A 94 23.25 5.74 -3.45
N ARG A 95 23.40 6.56 -2.40
CA ARG A 95 24.51 7.51 -2.27
C ARG A 95 25.80 6.93 -1.69
N HIS A 96 25.71 5.90 -0.85
CA HIS A 96 26.85 5.43 -0.06
C HIS A 96 27.36 4.05 -0.46
N ILE A 97 26.59 3.28 -1.24
CA ILE A 97 26.97 1.95 -1.69
C ILE A 97 27.22 1.99 -3.20
N PRO A 98 28.50 1.94 -3.65
CA PRO A 98 28.83 2.10 -5.08
C PRO A 98 28.29 0.99 -5.98
N ASN A 99 28.18 -0.23 -5.47
CA ASN A 99 27.65 -1.35 -6.23
C ASN A 99 26.11 -1.32 -6.24
N PRO A 100 25.44 -1.14 -7.39
CA PRO A 100 23.99 -0.94 -7.46
C PRO A 100 23.20 -2.16 -7.00
N THR A 101 23.68 -3.38 -7.27
CA THR A 101 23.04 -4.62 -6.83
C THR A 101 23.07 -4.74 -5.31
N LEU A 102 24.22 -4.46 -4.70
CA LEU A 102 24.37 -4.47 -3.24
C LEU A 102 23.56 -3.33 -2.59
N ALA A 103 23.56 -2.14 -3.20
CA ALA A 103 22.78 -1.00 -2.75
C ALA A 103 21.29 -1.32 -2.72
N ALA A 104 20.78 -1.96 -3.78
CA ALA A 104 19.39 -2.36 -3.91
C ALA A 104 18.99 -3.41 -2.86
N ALA A 105 19.78 -4.48 -2.73
CA ALA A 105 19.53 -5.52 -1.73
C ALA A 105 19.57 -4.97 -0.30
N THR A 106 20.56 -4.12 -0.01
CA THR A 106 20.71 -3.48 1.31
C THR A 106 19.56 -2.52 1.60
N ALA A 107 19.16 -1.69 0.62
CA ALA A 107 18.06 -0.75 0.76
C ALA A 107 16.77 -1.46 1.14
N VAL A 108 16.42 -2.53 0.42
CA VAL A 108 15.20 -3.30 0.70
C VAL A 108 15.28 -3.99 2.07
N ALA A 109 16.39 -4.65 2.39
CA ALA A 109 16.56 -5.34 3.67
C ALA A 109 16.48 -4.38 4.88
N VAL A 110 17.20 -3.26 4.81
CA VAL A 110 17.18 -2.24 5.87
C VAL A 110 15.82 -1.57 5.96
N ALA A 111 15.14 -1.31 4.83
CA ALA A 111 13.80 -0.75 4.84
C ALA A 111 12.79 -1.69 5.52
N ILE A 112 12.84 -3.00 5.26
CA ILE A 112 12.00 -4.00 5.94
C ILE A 112 12.23 -3.96 7.45
N GLY A 113 13.49 -3.94 7.89
CA GLY A 113 13.84 -3.84 9.30
C GLY A 113 13.35 -2.55 9.94
N ALA A 114 13.59 -1.40 9.30
CA ALA A 114 13.17 -0.09 9.79
C ALA A 114 11.65 0.01 9.90
N MET A 115 10.91 -0.48 8.90
CA MET A 115 9.44 -0.51 8.96
C MET A 115 8.91 -1.41 10.08
N HIS A 116 9.60 -2.53 10.40
CA HIS A 116 9.23 -3.39 11.53
C HIS A 116 9.34 -2.62 12.85
N TYR A 117 10.48 -1.97 13.10
CA TYR A 117 10.70 -1.20 14.32
C TYR A 117 9.75 0.00 14.45
N LEU A 118 9.44 0.66 13.33
CA LEU A 118 8.53 1.81 13.29
C LEU A 118 7.04 1.42 13.19
N ARG A 119 6.73 0.11 13.15
CA ARG A 119 5.37 -0.43 13.06
C ARG A 119 4.58 0.11 11.87
N CYS A 120 5.25 0.32 10.76
CA CYS A 120 4.68 0.85 9.51
C CYS A 120 4.93 -0.10 8.32
N ILE A 121 4.91 -1.42 8.56
CA ILE A 121 5.12 -2.39 7.48
C ILE A 121 4.10 -2.19 6.37
N HIS A 122 4.63 -1.84 5.20
CA HIS A 122 3.89 -1.69 3.97
C HIS A 122 4.76 -2.26 2.85
N PRO A 123 4.49 -3.49 2.39
CA PRO A 123 5.32 -4.16 1.39
C PRO A 123 5.65 -3.33 0.15
N PRO A 124 4.74 -2.48 -0.38
CA PRO A 124 5.07 -1.55 -1.47
C PRO A 124 6.24 -0.61 -1.18
N GLY A 125 6.52 -0.31 0.08
CA GLY A 125 7.70 0.43 0.53
C GLY A 125 9.01 -0.22 0.10
N GLY A 126 9.10 -1.56 0.08
CA GLY A 126 10.27 -2.26 -0.46
C GLY A 126 10.58 -1.88 -1.91
N ALA A 127 9.54 -1.78 -2.75
CA ALA A 127 9.68 -1.29 -4.12
C ALA A 127 10.05 0.21 -4.19
N THR A 128 9.63 1.03 -3.21
CA THR A 128 10.08 2.43 -3.09
C THR A 128 11.57 2.51 -2.79
N ALA A 129 12.07 1.71 -1.82
CA ALA A 129 13.48 1.66 -1.48
C ALA A 129 14.32 1.22 -2.69
N LEU A 130 13.87 0.17 -3.39
CA LEU A 130 14.50 -0.30 -4.62
C LEU A 130 14.50 0.80 -5.69
N GLY A 131 13.36 1.47 -5.89
CA GLY A 131 13.19 2.54 -6.88
C GLY A 131 14.15 3.72 -6.67
N ALA A 132 14.47 4.07 -5.43
CA ALA A 132 15.48 5.09 -5.13
C ALA A 132 16.89 4.69 -5.61
N VAL A 133 17.20 3.39 -5.63
CA VAL A 133 18.50 2.87 -6.07
C VAL A 133 18.55 2.67 -7.57
N VAL A 134 17.52 2.09 -8.19
CA VAL A 134 17.53 1.70 -9.61
C VAL A 134 16.84 2.70 -10.54
N GLY A 135 16.33 3.82 -10.00
CA GLY A 135 15.55 4.83 -10.74
C GLY A 135 16.34 5.68 -11.74
N GLY A 136 17.65 5.46 -11.86
CA GLY A 136 18.53 6.18 -12.79
C GLY A 136 18.73 7.66 -12.44
N ASP A 137 19.32 8.40 -13.38
CA ASP A 137 19.78 9.77 -13.17
C ASP A 137 18.67 10.72 -12.70
N ALA A 138 17.46 10.60 -13.25
CA ALA A 138 16.33 11.45 -12.87
C ALA A 138 15.98 11.33 -11.38
N VAL A 139 16.05 10.11 -10.83
CA VAL A 139 15.80 9.85 -9.41
C VAL A 139 17.02 10.21 -8.56
N HIS A 140 18.23 9.88 -9.02
CA HIS A 140 19.46 10.14 -8.27
C HIS A 140 19.75 11.64 -8.11
N GLN A 141 19.43 12.45 -9.13
CA GLN A 141 19.57 13.92 -9.08
C GLN A 141 18.68 14.58 -8.02
N LEU A 142 17.50 14.00 -7.74
CA LEU A 142 16.65 14.48 -6.64
C LEU A 142 17.32 14.27 -5.28
N GLY A 143 18.11 13.20 -5.11
CA GLY A 143 18.67 12.83 -3.82
C GLY A 143 17.58 12.73 -2.75
N TYR A 144 17.73 13.45 -1.63
CA TYR A 144 16.73 13.44 -0.56
C TYR A 144 15.39 14.08 -0.96
N GLN A 145 15.36 14.91 -2.02
CA GLN A 145 14.12 15.46 -2.54
C GLN A 145 13.17 14.37 -3.01
N PHE A 146 13.69 13.20 -3.43
CA PHE A 146 12.89 12.03 -3.82
C PHE A 146 11.87 11.62 -2.75
N VAL A 147 12.21 11.79 -1.46
CA VAL A 147 11.34 11.46 -0.32
C VAL A 147 10.11 12.36 -0.29
N LEU A 148 10.26 13.65 -0.61
CA LEU A 148 9.15 14.61 -0.63
C LEU A 148 8.41 14.57 -1.96
N THR A 149 9.16 14.58 -3.06
CA THR A 149 8.65 14.59 -4.43
C THR A 149 9.48 13.60 -5.25
N PRO A 150 8.91 12.47 -5.71
CA PRO A 150 7.47 12.19 -5.79
C PRO A 150 6.87 11.43 -4.60
N VAL A 151 7.66 10.86 -3.68
CA VAL A 151 7.17 9.79 -2.79
C VAL A 151 6.06 10.25 -1.83
N LEU A 152 6.30 11.27 -1.00
CA LEU A 152 5.30 11.78 -0.06
C LEU A 152 4.05 12.24 -0.79
N LEU A 153 4.22 12.99 -1.88
CA LEU A 153 3.11 13.51 -2.66
C LEU A 153 2.24 12.38 -3.22
N ASN A 154 2.85 11.36 -3.82
CA ASN A 154 2.13 10.18 -4.29
C ASN A 154 1.40 9.43 -3.18
N ALA A 155 2.05 9.24 -2.02
CA ALA A 155 1.45 8.56 -0.87
C ALA A 155 0.23 9.32 -0.33
N LEU A 156 0.30 10.65 -0.27
CA LEU A 156 -0.84 11.51 0.11
C LEU A 156 -1.95 11.45 -0.93
N THR A 157 -1.61 11.52 -2.23
CA THR A 157 -2.58 11.42 -3.33
C THR A 157 -3.36 10.12 -3.28
N ILE A 158 -2.67 8.97 -3.18
CA ILE A 158 -3.34 7.67 -3.19
C ILE A 158 -4.16 7.44 -1.92
N LEU A 159 -3.71 7.95 -0.76
CA LEU A 159 -4.49 7.90 0.47
C LEU A 159 -5.75 8.77 0.39
N LEU A 160 -5.64 9.97 -0.19
CA LEU A 160 -6.80 10.82 -0.40
C LEU A 160 -7.84 10.12 -1.28
N VAL A 161 -7.43 9.52 -2.40
CA VAL A 161 -8.34 8.75 -3.26
C VAL A 161 -8.91 7.55 -2.50
N ALA A 162 -8.10 6.84 -1.72
CA ALA A 162 -8.57 5.72 -0.90
C ALA A 162 -9.64 6.17 0.10
N VAL A 163 -9.46 7.30 0.77
CA VAL A 163 -10.48 7.89 1.65
C VAL A 163 -11.75 8.22 0.86
N LEU A 164 -11.64 8.95 -0.25
CA LEU A 164 -12.81 9.41 -1.02
C LEU A 164 -13.62 8.25 -1.61
N VAL A 165 -12.96 7.20 -2.12
CA VAL A 165 -13.63 6.05 -2.75
C VAL A 165 -14.29 5.14 -1.71
N ASN A 166 -13.71 5.03 -0.51
CA ASN A 166 -14.16 4.08 0.50
C ASN A 166 -15.10 4.71 1.56
N ALA A 167 -14.97 6.00 1.85
CA ALA A 167 -15.76 6.69 2.87
C ALA A 167 -17.30 6.60 2.71
N PRO A 168 -17.87 6.63 1.48
CA PRO A 168 -19.32 6.54 1.30
C PRO A 168 -19.94 5.19 1.67
N PHE A 169 -19.13 4.12 1.75
CA PHE A 169 -19.61 2.76 1.92
C PHE A 169 -19.29 2.25 3.33
N ALA A 170 -20.32 2.05 4.16
CA ALA A 170 -20.14 1.66 5.56
C ALA A 170 -19.30 0.37 5.75
N TRP A 171 -19.37 -0.57 4.81
CA TRP A 171 -18.64 -1.83 4.83
C TRP A 171 -17.22 -1.76 4.24
N ARG A 172 -16.80 -0.61 3.71
CA ARG A 172 -15.43 -0.36 3.18
C ARG A 172 -14.74 0.83 3.86
N ARG A 173 -15.37 1.42 4.88
CA ARG A 173 -14.99 2.74 5.41
C ARG A 173 -13.51 2.79 5.80
N TYR A 174 -12.81 3.72 5.17
CA TYR A 174 -11.36 3.89 5.32
C TYR A 174 -11.04 5.30 5.82
N PRO A 175 -10.12 5.47 6.80
CA PRO A 175 -9.38 4.44 7.53
C PRO A 175 -10.27 3.55 8.41
N ALA A 176 -9.77 2.38 8.81
CA ALA A 176 -10.55 1.41 9.60
C ALA A 176 -11.04 1.97 10.94
N ALA A 177 -10.33 2.96 11.50
CA ALA A 177 -10.74 3.69 12.71
C ALA A 177 -12.07 4.46 12.56
N TRP A 178 -12.57 4.66 11.34
CA TRP A 178 -13.87 5.31 11.08
C TRP A 178 -15.00 4.30 10.87
N ALA A 179 -14.71 3.00 10.86
CA ALA A 179 -15.74 1.98 10.77
C ALA A 179 -16.56 1.93 12.07
N PRO A 180 -17.89 1.74 12.01
CA PRO A 180 -18.72 1.62 13.20
C PRO A 180 -18.25 0.48 14.12
N ASP A 181 -18.18 0.72 15.44
CA ASP A 181 -17.81 -0.29 16.42
C ASP A 181 -18.82 -1.44 16.43
N ALA A 182 -18.44 -2.58 15.84
CA ALA A 182 -19.23 -3.81 15.90
C ALA A 182 -19.46 -4.32 17.34
N ARG A 183 -18.64 -3.86 18.31
CA ARG A 183 -18.75 -4.19 19.74
C ARG A 183 -19.85 -3.37 20.43
N ALA A 184 -20.01 -2.09 20.10
CA ALA A 184 -21.05 -1.23 20.67
C ALA A 184 -22.46 -1.71 20.31
N ASN A 185 -22.62 -2.31 19.12
CA ASN A 185 -23.90 -2.87 18.65
C ASN A 185 -24.29 -4.21 19.31
N ARG A 186 -23.36 -4.95 19.92
CA ARG A 186 -23.67 -6.20 20.65
C ARG A 186 -24.16 -5.95 22.08
N SER A 187 -23.66 -4.91 22.74
CA SER A 187 -24.10 -4.51 24.09
C SER A 187 -25.46 -3.83 24.14
N ALA A 188 -26.01 -3.44 22.98
CA ALA A 188 -27.33 -2.80 22.87
C ALA A 188 -28.47 -3.79 22.58
N GLN A 189 -28.17 -5.09 22.42
CA GLN A 189 -29.19 -6.11 22.23
C GLN A 189 -29.73 -6.51 23.61
N PRO A 190 -31.01 -6.27 23.94
CA PRO A 190 -31.54 -6.62 25.25
C PRO A 190 -31.42 -8.13 25.43
N GLU A 191 -30.85 -8.58 26.55
CA GLU A 191 -30.99 -9.96 27.00
C GLU A 191 -32.48 -10.30 26.93
N GLN A 192 -32.85 -11.22 26.03
CA GLN A 192 -34.12 -11.91 26.12
C GLN A 192 -34.15 -12.54 27.49
N ARG A 193 -34.91 -11.93 28.40
CA ARG A 193 -35.21 -12.46 29.72
C ARG A 193 -35.72 -13.88 29.54
N ASP A 194 -34.89 -14.82 29.97
CA ASP A 194 -35.26 -16.21 30.19
C ASP A 194 -36.45 -16.21 31.17
N GLY A 195 -37.61 -16.55 30.64
CA GLY A 195 -38.88 -16.56 31.37
C GLY A 195 -38.87 -17.70 32.38
N ARG A 196 -38.82 -17.33 33.65
CA ARG A 196 -39.35 -18.14 34.75
C ARG A 196 -40.80 -17.78 35.00
#